data_AF-A0A7H4N0F8-F1
#
_entry.id   AF-A0A7H4N0F8-F1
#
_cell.length_a   1.000
_cell.length_b   1.000
_cell.length_c   1.000
_cell.angle_alpha   90.00
_cell.angle_beta   90.00
_cell.angle_gamma   90.00
#
_symmetry.space_group_name_H-M   'P 1'
#
loop_
_entity.id
_entity.type
_entity.pdbx_description
1 polymer ?
#
loop_
_entity_poly.entity_id
_entity_poly.type
_entity_poly.pdbx_seq_one_letter_code
_entity_poly.pdbx_strand_id
1 'polypeptide(L)' 'MVNGSQPGIPLRAMSHVPAAIPLRLENQYFTLDMAHPAARAMLLEGSCVFYVPGLLGDPELELFAVLRS' A
#
# COMPACT_ATOMS: atom_id res chain seq x y z
N MET A 1 -11.64 7.13 12.41
CA MET A 1 -11.35 6.49 13.72
C MET A 1 -10.27 5.44 13.50
N VAL A 2 -9.17 5.46 14.26
CA VAL A 2 -8.23 4.31 14.36
C VAL A 2 -8.15 3.91 15.82
N ASN A 3 -9.28 3.39 16.31
CA ASN A 3 -9.44 2.65 17.55
C ASN A 3 -10.71 1.82 17.31
N GLY A 4 -10.56 0.62 16.74
CA GLY A 4 -11.66 -0.27 16.33
C GLY A 4 -11.78 -0.53 14.81
N SER A 5 -10.82 -0.11 13.99
CA SER A 5 -10.79 -0.48 12.56
C SER A 5 -10.44 -1.96 12.39
N GLN A 6 -11.16 -2.66 11.50
CA GLN A 6 -10.75 -3.99 11.05
C GLN A 6 -9.34 -3.94 10.45
N PRO A 7 -8.56 -5.04 10.52
CA PRO A 7 -7.27 -5.12 9.83
C PRO A 7 -7.45 -4.80 8.35
N GLY A 8 -6.63 -3.89 7.83
CA GLY A 8 -6.63 -3.49 6.43
C GLY A 8 -6.00 -4.54 5.50
N ILE A 9 -5.66 -4.12 4.28
CA ILE A 9 -4.90 -4.96 3.34
C ILE A 9 -3.45 -5.08 3.85
N PRO A 10 -2.89 -6.29 4.00
CA PRO A 10 -1.51 -6.47 4.43
C PRO A 10 -0.51 -5.84 3.44
N LEU A 11 0.51 -5.16 3.99
CA LEU A 11 1.67 -4.68 3.25
C LEU A 11 2.80 -5.71 3.30
N ARG A 12 3.44 -5.98 2.16
CA ARG A 12 4.61 -6.86 2.06
C ARG A 12 5.80 -6.07 1.53
N ALA A 13 6.88 -6.03 2.30
CA ALA A 13 8.12 -5.38 1.89
C ALA A 13 8.68 -6.03 0.60
N MET A 14 9.18 -5.20 -0.31
CA MET A 14 9.77 -5.64 -1.57
C MET A 14 11.29 -5.57 -1.50
N SER A 15 11.96 -6.62 -1.97
CA SER A 15 13.42 -6.57 -2.18
C SER A 15 13.80 -5.84 -3.47
N HIS A 16 12.91 -5.84 -4.46
CA HIS A 16 13.10 -5.17 -5.75
C HIS A 16 11.79 -4.59 -6.25
N VAL A 17 11.83 -3.38 -6.82
CA VAL A 17 10.67 -2.76 -7.47
C VAL A 17 10.54 -3.23 -8.92
N PRO A 18 9.31 -3.33 -9.47
CA PRO A 18 9.11 -3.58 -10.89
C PRO A 18 9.77 -2.50 -11.74
N ALA A 19 10.26 -2.87 -12.92
CA ALA A 19 10.96 -1.95 -13.83
C ALA A 19 10.15 -0.71 -14.25
N ALA A 20 8.82 -0.76 -14.12
CA ALA A 20 7.92 0.35 -14.41
C ALA A 20 7.91 1.45 -13.33
N ILE A 21 8.50 1.21 -12.15
CA ILE A 21 8.51 2.16 -11.03
C ILE A 21 9.91 2.79 -10.91
N PRO A 22 10.03 4.14 -10.83
CA PRO A 22 11.31 4.80 -10.67
C PRO A 22 11.94 4.45 -9.31
N LEU A 23 13.19 3.98 -9.33
CA LEU A 23 13.91 3.63 -8.11
C LEU A 23 14.47 4.90 -7.42
N ARG A 24 14.00 5.13 -6.20
CA ARG A 24 14.58 6.08 -5.22
C ARG A 24 15.25 5.30 -4.10
N LEU A 25 16.54 5.54 -3.87
CA LEU A 25 17.39 4.78 -2.93
C LEU A 25 16.94 4.90 -1.46
N GLU A 26 16.33 6.02 -1.09
CA GLU A 26 15.92 6.30 0.30
C GLU A 26 14.52 5.77 0.62
N ASN A 27 13.77 5.32 -0.40
CA ASN A 27 12.41 4.87 -0.22
C ASN A 27 12.34 3.39 0.14
N GLN A 28 11.36 3.07 1.01
CA GLN A 28 10.95 1.71 1.28
C GLN A 28 9.74 1.36 0.42
N TYR A 29 9.75 0.18 -0.20
CA TYR A 29 8.71 -0.26 -1.12
C TYR A 29 7.93 -1.43 -0.56
N PHE A 30 6.61 -1.35 -0.71
CA PHE A 30 5.68 -2.35 -0.23
C PHE A 30 4.67 -2.68 -1.32
N THR A 31 4.25 -3.95 -1.38
CA THR A 31 3.06 -4.35 -2.15
C THR A 31 1.85 -4.50 -1.23
N LEU A 32 0.68 -4.18 -1.77
CA LEU A 32 -0.59 -4.58 -1.20
C LEU A 32 -0.87 -6.04 -1.56
N ASP A 33 -1.24 -6.86 -0.58
CA ASP A 33 -1.68 -8.23 -0.82
C ASP A 33 -3.07 -8.25 -1.49
N MET A 34 -3.07 -8.22 -2.82
CA MET A 34 -4.31 -8.17 -3.63
C MET A 34 -5.12 -9.47 -3.58
N ALA A 35 -4.63 -10.55 -2.95
CA ALA A 35 -5.41 -11.76 -2.70
C ALA A 35 -6.27 -11.65 -1.43
N HIS A 36 -6.02 -10.66 -0.57
CA HIS A 36 -6.75 -10.46 0.68
C HIS A 36 -8.19 -9.97 0.41
N PRO A 37 -9.22 -10.44 1.16
CA PRO A 37 -10.61 -10.00 0.96
C PRO A 37 -10.82 -8.48 1.01
N ALA A 38 -10.06 -7.76 1.85
CA ALA A 38 -10.12 -6.30 1.92
C ALA A 38 -9.69 -5.62 0.61
N ALA A 39 -8.81 -6.24 -0.19
CA ALA A 39 -8.40 -5.71 -1.49
C ALA A 39 -9.54 -5.79 -2.51
N ARG A 40 -10.34 -6.86 -2.46
CA ARG A 40 -11.55 -6.96 -3.28
C ARG A 40 -12.59 -5.90 -2.90
N ALA A 41 -12.79 -5.64 -1.60
CA ALA A 41 -13.69 -4.58 -1.14
C ALA A 41 -13.23 -3.20 -1.63
N MET A 42 -11.94 -2.89 -1.47
CA MET A 42 -11.31 -1.66 -1.98
C MET A 42 -11.56 -1.46 -3.48
N LEU A 43 -11.37 -2.51 -4.30
CA LEU A 43 -11.61 -2.45 -5.75
C LEU A 43 -13.09 -2.22 -6.09
N LEU A 44 -14.02 -2.84 -5.35
CA LEU A 44 -15.46 -2.65 -5.56
C LEU A 44 -15.93 -1.25 -5.18
N GLU A 45 -15.36 -0.69 -4.13
CA GLU A 45 -15.64 0.68 -3.68
C GLU A 45 -14.97 1.73 -4.59
N GLY A 46 -13.90 1.35 -5.31
CA GLY A 46 -13.17 2.25 -6.21
C GLY A 46 -12.34 3.30 -5.48
N SER A 47 -12.09 3.12 -4.18
CA SER A 47 -11.28 4.03 -3.38
C SER A 47 -10.42 3.26 -2.37
N CYS A 48 -9.34 3.89 -1.90
CA CYS A 48 -8.50 3.34 -0.85
C CYS A 48 -8.04 4.47 0.07
N VAL A 49 -7.84 4.14 1.35
CA VAL A 49 -7.39 5.09 2.37
C VAL A 49 -6.21 4.48 3.11
N PHE A 50 -5.14 5.25 3.23
CA PHE A 50 -3.97 4.89 4.03
C PHE A 50 -3.99 5.69 5.31
N TYR A 51 -3.88 4.99 6.43
CA TYR A 51 -3.64 5.61 7.73
C TYR A 51 -2.20 5.37 8.14
N VAL A 52 -1.48 6.45 8.39
CA VAL A 52 -0.13 6.42 8.93
C VAL A 52 -0.20 6.89 10.39
N PRO A 53 0.17 6.04 11.37
CA PRO A 53 0.29 6.48 12.75
C PRO A 53 1.37 7.57 12.86
N GLY A 54 1.09 8.66 13.59
CA GLY A 54 2.05 9.76 13.77
C GLY A 54 3.37 9.38 14.45
N LEU A 55 3.47 8.17 15.03
CA LEU A 55 4.74 7.62 15.54
C LEU A 55 5.78 7.38 14.43
N LEU A 56 5.34 7.22 13.17
CA LEU A 56 6.22 7.06 12.01
C LEU A 56 6.77 8.40 11.49
N GLY A 57 6.49 9.51 12.16
CA GLY A 57 6.78 10.85 11.67
C GLY A 57 5.84 11.23 10.53
N ASP A 58 6.36 11.97 9.55
CA ASP A 58 5.61 12.47 8.39
C ASP A 58 6.14 11.83 7.09
N PRO A 59 5.87 10.53 6.84
CA PRO A 59 6.34 9.90 5.62
C PRO A 59 5.54 10.40 4.41
N GLU A 60 6.24 10.58 3.29
CA GLU A 60 5.62 10.79 1.99
C GLU A 60 5.18 9.44 1.41
N LEU A 61 3.94 9.36 0.93
CA LEU A 61 3.36 8.15 0.35
C LEU A 61 3.13 8.35 -1.15
N GLU A 62 3.68 7.46 -1.96
CA GLU A 62 3.38 7.33 -3.39
C GLU A 62 2.63 6.00 -3.63
N LEU A 63 1.51 6.02 -4.36
CA LEU A 63 0.76 4.83 -4.75
C LEU A 63 0.94 4.52 -6.23
N PHE A 64 1.38 3.31 -6.55
CA PHE A 64 1.54 2.83 -7.93
C PHE A 64 0.62 1.64 -8.22
N ALA A 65 0.02 1.64 -9.41
CA ALA A 65 -0.69 0.49 -9.97
C ALA A 65 0.08 -0.04 -11.18
N VAL A 66 0.61 -1.26 -11.08
CA VAL A 66 1.31 -1.93 -12.18
C VAL A 66 0.38 -3.00 -12.76
N LEU A 67 -0.12 -2.77 -13.97
CA LEU A 67 -0.99 -3.72 -14.65
C LEU A 67 -0.18 -4.90 -15.16
N ARG A 68 -0.66 -6.12 -14.91
CA ARG A 68 -0.11 -7.33 -15.53
C ARG A 68 -0.70 -7.44 -16.94
N SER A 69 0.15 -7.77 -17.91
CA SER A 69 -0.24 -8.18 -19.26
C SER A 69 -1.01 -9.50 -19.24
#